data_AF-A0A0S6TZR8-F1
#
_entry.id   AF-A0A0S6TZR8-F1
#
_cell.length_a   1.000
_cell.length_b   1.000
_cell.length_c   1.000
_cell.angle_alpha   90.00
_cell.angle_beta   90.00
_cell.angle_gamma   90.00
#
_symmetry.space_group_name_H-M   'P 1'
#
loop_
_entity.id
_entity.type
_entity.pdbx_description
1 polymer ?
#
loop_
_entity_poly.entity_id
_entity_poly.type
_entity_poly.pdbx_seq_one_letter_code
_entity_poly.pdbx_strand_id
1 'polypeptide(L)'
;MILHSDLGCQYTSSAFKEYIDSCKLITHSFSSKGCPYDNACIEYFHACLKKEEVHLIKYFDFDAARLAIFEYIEAWYNHIRVIPYVMYWCF
;
A
#
# COMPACT_ATOMS: atom_id res chain seq x y z
N MET A 1 7.35 -12.50 -7.01
CA MET A 1 6.50 -11.47 -6.38
C MET A 1 6.26 -10.38 -7.42
N ILE A 2 5.02 -9.92 -7.61
CA ILE A 2 4.72 -8.81 -8.53
C ILE A 2 4.46 -7.58 -7.69
N LEU A 3 5.22 -6.51 -7.93
CA LEU A 3 4.97 -5.19 -7.36
C LEU A 3 4.20 -4.38 -8.40
N HIS A 4 2.97 -4.00 -8.10
CA HIS A 4 2.19 -3.12 -8.96
C HIS A 4 2.16 -1.72 -8.34
N SER A 5 2.63 -0.72 -9.08
CA SER A 5 2.64 0.68 -8.64
C SER A 5 1.98 1.58 -9.66
N ASP A 6 1.63 2.79 -9.23
CA ASP A 6 1.26 3.85 -10.15
C ASP A 6 2.47 4.36 -10.96
N LEU A 7 2.20 5.26 -11.91
CA LEU A 7 3.21 5.93 -12.72
C LEU A 7 3.81 7.17 -12.01
N GLY A 8 3.76 7.21 -10.68
CA GLY A 8 4.36 8.28 -9.88
C GLY A 8 5.84 8.46 -10.18
N CYS A 9 6.33 9.70 -10.08
CA CYS A 9 7.73 10.02 -10.33
C CYS A 9 8.70 9.27 -9.38
N GLN A 10 8.22 8.88 -8.20
CA GLN A 10 8.99 8.12 -7.22
C GLN A 10 9.26 6.69 -7.71
N TYR A 11 8.23 6.03 -8.24
CA TYR A 11 8.28 4.64 -8.73
C TYR A 11 8.83 4.50 -10.16
N THR A 12 8.87 5.59 -10.91
CA THR A 12 9.48 5.64 -12.24
C THR A 12 10.93 6.13 -12.22
N SER A 13 11.46 6.46 -11.04
CA SER A 13 12.86 6.91 -10.89
C SER A 13 13.86 5.79 -11.19
N SER A 14 15.04 6.17 -11.69
CA SER A 14 16.12 5.22 -11.98
C SER A 14 16.60 4.50 -10.71
N ALA A 15 16.69 5.22 -9.59
CA ALA A 15 17.09 4.65 -8.30
C ALA A 15 16.13 3.55 -7.83
N PHE A 16 14.81 3.75 -7.99
CA PHE A 16 13.82 2.74 -7.64
C PHE A 16 13.91 1.51 -8.54
N LYS A 17 14.08 1.74 -9.85
CA LYS A 17 14.24 0.64 -10.80
C LYS A 17 15.48 -0.21 -10.51
N GLU A 18 16.62 0.43 -10.23
CA GLU A 18 17.87 -0.26 -9.85
C GLU A 18 17.69 -1.08 -8.56
N TYR A 19 16.96 -0.53 -7.58
CA TYR A 19 16.64 -1.26 -6.36
C TYR A 19 15.79 -2.51 -6.64
N ILE A 20 14.73 -2.40 -7.43
CA ILE A 20 13.88 -3.56 -7.77
C ILE A 20 14.64 -4.60 -8.60
N ASP A 21 15.44 -4.16 -9.56
CA ASP A 21 16.29 -5.05 -10.36
C ASP A 21 17.30 -5.81 -9.47
N SER A 22 17.79 -5.17 -8.39
CA SER A 22 18.66 -5.81 -7.39
C SER A 22 17.95 -6.90 -6.57
N CYS A 23 16.63 -6.77 -6.36
CA CYS A 23 15.85 -7.71 -5.56
C CYS A 23 15.59 -9.06 -6.25
N LYS A 24 15.85 -9.21 -7.57
CA LYS A 24 15.79 -10.43 -8.43
C LYS A 24 14.53 -11.32 -8.38
N LEU A 25 13.65 -11.14 -7.40
CA LEU A 25 12.44 -11.92 -7.12
C LEU A 25 11.16 -11.08 -7.32
N ILE A 26 11.34 -9.78 -7.61
CA ILE A 26 10.27 -8.81 -7.76
C ILE A 26 10.17 -8.41 -9.23
N THR A 27 9.00 -8.61 -9.83
CA THR A 27 8.66 -8.08 -11.15
C THR A 27 7.83 -6.82 -10.95
N HIS A 28 8.34 -5.68 -11.42
CA HIS A 28 7.62 -4.41 -11.35
C HIS A 28 6.61 -4.30 -12.49
N SER A 29 5.37 -3.98 -12.15
CA SER A 29 4.24 -3.75 -13.06
C SER A 29 3.69 -2.35 -12.77
N PHE A 30 3.21 -1.66 -13.80
CA PHE A 30 2.63 -0.34 -13.67
C PHE A 30 1.13 -0.39 -13.96
N SER A 31 0.35 0.43 -13.24
CA SER A 31 -1.05 0.67 -13.57
C SER A 31 -1.18 1.24 -14.98
N SER A 32 -2.14 0.76 -15.76
CA SER A 32 -2.39 1.34 -17.09
C SER A 32 -2.95 2.75 -16.96
N LYS A 33 -2.51 3.69 -17.80
CA LYS A 33 -3.08 5.05 -17.83
C LYS A 33 -4.59 4.98 -18.07
N GLY A 34 -5.38 5.40 -17.09
CA GLY A 34 -6.84 5.45 -17.18
C GLY A 34 -7.57 4.18 -16.72
N CYS A 35 -6.90 3.23 -16.05
CA CYS A 35 -7.54 2.07 -15.42
C CYS A 35 -7.69 2.27 -13.90
N PRO A 36 -8.78 2.88 -13.40
CA PRO A 36 -8.99 3.09 -11.97
C PRO A 36 -9.18 1.79 -11.18
N TYR A 37 -9.44 0.67 -11.86
CA TYR A 37 -9.60 -0.65 -11.24
C TYR A 37 -8.28 -1.21 -10.68
N ASP A 38 -7.14 -0.85 -11.28
CA ASP A 38 -5.81 -1.33 -10.86
C ASP A 38 -5.46 -0.80 -9.45
N ASN A 39 -5.88 0.43 -9.14
CA ASN A 39 -5.69 1.05 -7.83
C ASN A 39 -6.92 0.93 -6.91
N ALA A 40 -8.03 0.34 -7.37
CA ALA A 40 -9.27 0.31 -6.59
C ALA A 40 -9.11 -0.40 -5.23
N CYS A 41 -8.27 -1.44 -5.16
CA CYS A 41 -8.00 -2.14 -3.91
C CYS A 41 -7.29 -1.27 -2.88
N ILE A 42 -6.24 -0.53 -3.28
CA ILE A 42 -5.50 0.34 -2.37
C ILE A 42 -6.30 1.58 -1.99
N GLU A 43 -7.09 2.13 -2.92
CA GLU A 43 -8.01 3.23 -2.65
C GLU A 43 -9.11 2.82 -1.64
N TYR A 44 -9.64 1.60 -1.78
CA TYR A 44 -10.59 1.05 -0.83
C TYR A 44 -9.95 0.85 0.55
N PHE A 45 -8.72 0.33 0.61
CA PHE A 45 -7.96 0.23 1.86
C PHE A 45 -7.80 1.60 2.52
N HIS A 46 -7.37 2.62 1.78
CA HIS A 46 -7.20 3.97 2.31
C HIS A 46 -8.52 4.57 2.82
N ALA A 47 -9.63 4.33 2.12
CA ALA A 47 -10.95 4.76 2.57
C ALA A 47 -11.36 4.07 3.88
N CYS A 48 -11.16 2.75 3.98
CA CYS A 48 -11.42 1.98 5.20
C CYS A 48 -10.55 2.45 6.37
N LEU A 49 -9.23 2.52 6.18
CA LEU A 49 -8.28 2.98 7.21
C LEU A 49 -8.66 4.37 7.73
N LYS A 50 -8.98 5.31 6.83
CA LYS A 50 -9.37 6.66 7.24
C LYS A 50 -10.66 6.66 8.04
N LYS A 51 -11.67 5.93 7.58
CA LYS A 51 -12.99 5.90 8.20
C LYS A 51 -13.02 5.14 9.54
N GLU A 52 -12.32 4.02 9.60
CA GLU A 52 -12.39 3.06 10.71
C GLU A 52 -11.34 3.36 11.79
N GLU A 53 -10.23 4.03 11.46
CA GLU A 53 -9.12 4.27 12.40
C GLU A 53 -8.76 5.76 12.49
N VAL A 54 -8.25 6.36 11.40
CA VAL A 54 -7.64 7.72 11.44
C VAL A 54 -8.63 8.81 11.84
N HIS A 55 -9.90 8.72 11.43
CA HIS A 55 -10.91 9.72 11.80
C HIS A 55 -11.45 9.52 13.21
N LEU A 56 -11.28 8.34 13.81
CA LEU A 56 -11.80 8.00 15.13
C LEU A 56 -10.75 8.20 16.23
N ILE A 57 -9.46 8.15 15.88
CA ILE A 57 -8.35 8.23 16.83
C ILE A 57 -7.56 9.52 16.67
N LYS A 58 -7.25 10.16 17.80
CA LYS A 58 -6.25 11.23 17.86
C LYS A 58 -4.93 10.64 18.31
N TYR A 59 -3.94 10.67 17.43
CA TYR A 59 -2.59 10.22 17.75
C TYR A 59 -1.87 11.30 18.58
N PHE A 60 -1.19 10.87 19.64
CA PHE A 60 -0.42 11.77 20.51
C PHE A 60 0.93 12.13 19.88
N ASP A 61 1.59 11.15 19.26
CA ASP A 61 2.85 11.29 18.55
C ASP A 61 2.89 10.38 17.31
N PHE A 62 3.97 10.52 16.53
CA PHE A 62 4.14 9.77 15.27
C PHE A 62 4.34 8.26 15.51
N ASP A 63 5.02 7.88 16.59
CA ASP A 63 5.28 6.46 16.88
C ASP A 63 4.01 5.73 17.32
N ALA A 64 3.15 6.39 18.09
CA ALA A 64 1.82 5.92 18.45
C ALA A 64 0.94 5.75 17.22
N ALA A 65 0.98 6.71 16.27
CA ALA A 65 0.28 6.57 15.00
C ALA A 65 0.79 5.36 14.20
N ARG A 66 2.11 5.19 14.12
CA ARG A 66 2.74 4.07 13.41
C ARG A 66 2.33 2.72 14.00
N LEU A 67 2.33 2.60 15.32
CA LEU A 67 1.93 1.37 16.01
C LEU A 67 0.44 1.08 15.81
N ALA A 68 -0.43 2.08 15.97
CA ALA A 68 -1.88 1.92 15.81
C ALA A 68 -2.24 1.51 14.37
N ILE A 69 -1.63 2.14 13.36
CA ILE A 69 -1.83 1.76 11.95
C ILE A 69 -1.33 0.34 11.69
N PHE A 70 -0.17 -0.04 12.24
CA PHE A 70 0.36 -1.40 12.10
C PHE A 70 -0.59 -2.44 12.72
N GLU A 71 -1.09 -2.17 13.93
CA GLU A 71 -2.05 -3.05 14.60
C GLU A 71 -3.36 -3.15 13.83
N TYR A 72 -3.90 -2.04 13.30
CA TYR A 72 -5.08 -2.05 12.44
C TYR A 72 -4.88 -2.93 11.20
N ILE A 73 -3.73 -2.84 10.55
CA ILE A 73 -3.43 -3.64 9.34
C ILE A 73 -3.33 -5.13 9.69
N GLU A 74 -2.48 -5.48 10.66
CA GLU A 74 -2.15 -6.87 10.97
C GLU A 74 -3.27 -7.59 11.72
N ALA A 75 -3.86 -6.96 12.74
CA ALA A 75 -4.82 -7.61 13.62
C ALA A 75 -6.26 -7.52 13.11
N TRP A 76 -6.63 -6.48 12.36
CA TRP A 76 -8.02 -6.23 11.95
C TRP A 76 -8.21 -6.37 10.44
N TYR A 77 -7.49 -5.60 9.63
CA TYR A 77 -7.70 -5.54 8.20
C TYR A 77 -7.39 -6.87 7.52
N ASN A 78 -6.21 -7.45 7.76
CA ASN A 78 -5.79 -8.72 7.15
C ASN A 78 -6.61 -9.92 7.64
N HIS A 79 -7.12 -9.89 8.88
CA HIS A 79 -7.96 -10.96 9.42
C HIS A 79 -9.38 -10.96 8.87
N ILE A 80 -9.99 -9.79 8.67
CA ILE A 80 -11.38 -9.67 8.21
C ILE A 80 -11.46 -9.68 6.68
N ARG A 81 -10.44 -9.15 6.01
CA ARG A 81 -10.39 -8.98 4.56
C ARG A 81 -9.15 -9.71 4.04
N VAL A 82 -9.22 -11.03 3.97
CA VAL A 82 -8.21 -11.84 3.28
C VAL A 82 -8.30 -11.55 1.78
N ILE A 83 -7.66 -10.48 1.34
CA ILE A 83 -7.50 -10.20 -0.08
C ILE A 83 -6.25 -10.98 -0.50
N PRO A 84 -6.35 -12.00 -1.38
CA PRO A 84 -5.20 -12.85 -1.76
C PRO A 84 -4.10 -12.10 -2.51
N TYR A 85 -4.26 -10.80 -2.74
CA TYR A 85 -3.38 -9.92 -3.49
C TYR A 85 -2.86 -8.73 -2.67
N VAL A 86 -2.87 -8.76 -1.33
CA VAL A 86 -2.11 -7.75 -0.54
C VAL A 86 -0.60 -8.07 -0.60
N MET A 87 -0.06 -7.99 -1.80
CA MET A 87 1.35 -7.84 -2.07
C MET A 87 1.57 -6.58 -2.93
N TYR A 88 0.61 -5.66 -2.88
CA TYR A 88 0.69 -4.31 -3.43
C TYR A 88 1.07 -3.36 -2.30
N TRP A 89 2.32 -3.48 -1.84
CA TRP A 89 2.96 -2.43 -1.07
C TRP A 89 3.47 -1.38 -2.04
N CYS A 90 2.66 -0.36 -2.33
CA CYS A 90 3.16 0.95 -2.74
C CYS A 90 2.16 2.01 -2.28
N PHE A 91 2.70 2.97 -1.51
CA PHE A 91 2.04 4.22 -1.10
C PHE A 91 1.90 5.20 -2.26
#